data_AF-A0A5N5SZY4-F1
#
_entry.id   AF-A0A5N5SZY4-F1
#
_cell.length_a   1.000
_cell.length_b   1.000
_cell.length_c   1.000
_cell.angle_alpha   90.00
_cell.angle_beta   90.00
_cell.angle_gamma   90.00
#
_symmetry.space_group_name_H-M   'P 1'
#
loop_
_entity.id
_entity.type
_entity.pdbx_description
1 polymer ?
#
loop_
_entity_poly.entity_id
_entity_poly.type
_entity_poly.pdbx_seq_one_letter_code
_entity_poly.pdbx_strand_id
1 'polypeptide(L)'
;MNNPVVQKIIEYPFKEMYKLYPDAIKSKAHSKKKSEDCENLLKLDKWFQEDLIKTISSRKTPHITREELVDIMKWKLLRGKWRPRLIQLAESNSSESVIDVSSKAFSLANKGQVLKAVEKSTELKGVGPATASAILAVGSSTNCSFFADEVAEVFLQEKATYTLKEYLQINDSILEVRNHLNKENEEWTAHNVELTIWTYVILSNTNSSLLRRDEDRPELQAPKKLRK
;
A
#
# COMPACT_ATOMS: atom_id res chain seq x y z
N MET A 1 12.17 9.48 -14.36
CA MET A 1 12.29 8.03 -14.09
C MET A 1 13.57 7.41 -14.68
N ASN A 2 14.61 7.28 -13.84
CA ASN A 2 15.91 6.65 -14.19
C ASN A 2 16.06 5.21 -13.67
N ASN A 3 15.04 4.64 -13.03
CA ASN A 3 15.09 3.29 -12.47
C ASN A 3 14.60 2.26 -13.52
N PRO A 4 15.47 1.37 -14.04
CA PRO A 4 15.12 0.42 -15.10
C PRO A 4 14.12 -0.65 -14.64
N VAL A 5 14.10 -1.00 -13.35
CA VAL A 5 13.11 -1.94 -12.80
C VAL A 5 11.73 -1.31 -12.85
N VAL A 6 11.63 -0.04 -12.44
CA VAL A 6 10.36 0.71 -12.48
C VAL A 6 9.87 0.86 -13.92
N GLN A 7 10.76 1.19 -14.87
CA GLN A 7 10.43 1.27 -16.30
C GLN A 7 9.85 -0.05 -16.81
N LYS A 8 10.49 -1.19 -16.49
CA LYS A 8 9.98 -2.50 -16.86
C LYS A 8 8.60 -2.78 -16.24
N ILE A 9 8.35 -2.37 -14.99
CA ILE A 9 7.05 -2.59 -14.33
C ILE A 9 5.95 -1.75 -14.99
N ILE A 10 6.22 -0.49 -15.35
CA ILE A 10 5.21 0.36 -16.00
C ILE A 10 4.94 -0.04 -17.45
N GLU A 11 5.85 -0.77 -18.11
CA GLU A 11 5.62 -1.38 -19.43
C GLU A 11 4.67 -2.59 -19.39
N TYR A 12 4.45 -3.21 -18.22
CA TYR A 12 3.37 -4.19 -18.08
C TYR A 12 2.02 -3.50 -18.22
N PRO A 13 0.95 -4.22 -18.62
CA PRO A 13 -0.42 -3.70 -18.59
C PRO A 13 -0.83 -3.28 -17.17
N PHE A 14 -0.51 -2.05 -16.78
CA PHE A 14 -0.51 -1.58 -15.39
C PHE A 14 -1.91 -1.64 -14.76
N LYS A 15 -2.95 -1.36 -15.56
CA LYS A 15 -4.36 -1.53 -15.18
C LYS A 15 -4.74 -2.99 -14.90
N GLU A 16 -4.32 -3.92 -15.76
CA GLU A 16 -4.61 -5.35 -15.55
C GLU A 16 -3.86 -5.88 -14.34
N MET A 17 -2.63 -5.43 -14.14
CA MET A 17 -1.84 -5.77 -12.96
C MET A 17 -2.48 -5.26 -11.67
N TYR A 18 -3.05 -4.06 -11.64
CA TYR A 18 -3.79 -3.55 -10.48
C TYR A 18 -5.00 -4.43 -10.12
N LYS A 19 -5.71 -4.98 -11.13
CA LYS A 19 -6.84 -5.90 -10.90
C LYS A 19 -6.42 -7.21 -10.22
N LEU A 20 -5.14 -7.57 -10.25
CA LEU A 20 -4.60 -8.76 -9.58
C LEU A 20 -4.26 -8.53 -8.09
N TYR A 21 -4.48 -7.32 -7.55
CA TYR A 21 -4.25 -7.04 -6.13
C TYR A 21 -4.92 -8.06 -5.18
N PRO A 22 -6.19 -8.48 -5.40
CA PRO A 22 -6.83 -9.51 -4.58
C PRO A 22 -6.09 -10.85 -4.56
N ASP A 23 -5.45 -11.24 -5.66
CA ASP A 23 -4.67 -12.49 -5.73
C ASP A 23 -3.29 -12.34 -5.08
N ALA A 24 -2.68 -11.15 -5.18
CA ALA A 24 -1.44 -10.83 -4.50
C ALA A 24 -1.62 -10.82 -2.97
N ILE A 25 -2.66 -10.18 -2.44
CA ILE A 25 -2.90 -10.17 -0.99
C ILE A 25 -3.23 -11.55 -0.46
N LYS A 26 -3.98 -12.38 -1.20
CA LYS A 26 -4.19 -13.80 -0.87
C LYS A 26 -2.87 -14.56 -0.83
N SER A 27 -2.02 -14.41 -1.84
CA SER A 27 -0.71 -15.05 -1.88
C SER A 27 0.15 -14.65 -0.67
N LYS A 28 0.15 -13.36 -0.31
CA LYS A 28 0.84 -12.85 0.88
C LYS A 28 0.25 -13.39 2.19
N ALA A 29 -1.07 -13.51 2.30
CA ALA A 29 -1.73 -14.04 3.48
C ALA A 29 -1.48 -15.53 3.67
N HIS A 30 -1.53 -16.33 2.60
CA HIS A 30 -1.21 -17.75 2.64
C HIS A 30 0.27 -18.05 2.97
N SER A 31 1.16 -17.07 2.81
CA SER A 31 2.55 -17.19 3.25
C SER A 31 2.72 -17.06 4.77
N LYS A 32 1.66 -16.77 5.53
CA LYS A 32 1.71 -16.67 6.99
C LYS A 32 1.77 -18.05 7.63
N LYS A 33 2.56 -18.15 8.71
CA LYS A 33 2.75 -19.40 9.45
C LYS A 33 1.49 -19.84 10.21
N LYS A 34 0.65 -18.90 10.63
CA LYS A 34 -0.58 -19.15 11.40
C LYS A 34 -1.80 -18.86 10.53
N SER A 35 -2.79 -19.75 10.54
CA SER A 35 -4.08 -19.53 9.85
C SER A 35 -4.76 -18.26 10.31
N GLU A 36 -4.73 -18.00 11.63
CA GLU A 36 -5.28 -16.78 12.22
C GLU A 36 -4.64 -15.50 11.64
N ASP A 37 -3.32 -15.49 11.42
CA ASP A 37 -2.64 -14.33 10.81
C ASP A 37 -3.04 -14.15 9.33
N CYS A 38 -3.30 -15.25 8.62
CA CYS A 38 -3.82 -15.22 7.24
C CYS A 38 -5.21 -14.60 7.20
N GLU A 39 -6.14 -15.10 8.01
CA GLU A 39 -7.52 -14.59 8.09
C GLU A 39 -7.57 -13.13 8.54
N ASN A 40 -6.78 -12.79 9.57
CA ASN A 40 -6.69 -11.42 10.08
C ASN A 40 -6.12 -10.46 9.04
N LEU A 41 -5.10 -10.86 8.27
CA LEU A 41 -4.55 -10.02 7.22
C LEU A 41 -5.60 -9.74 6.14
N LEU A 42 -6.30 -10.76 5.65
CA LEU A 42 -7.33 -10.59 4.62
C LEU A 42 -8.47 -9.68 5.09
N LYS A 43 -8.93 -9.87 6.33
CA LYS A 43 -9.98 -9.05 6.94
C LYS A 43 -9.53 -7.58 7.08
N LEU A 44 -8.35 -7.36 7.66
CA LEU A 44 -7.83 -6.01 7.88
C LEU A 44 -7.48 -5.31 6.56
N ASP A 45 -7.01 -6.05 5.56
CA ASP A 45 -6.70 -5.47 4.26
C ASP A 45 -7.95 -4.98 3.54
N LYS A 46 -9.02 -5.79 3.51
CA LYS A 46 -10.31 -5.34 2.97
C LYS A 46 -10.81 -4.08 3.68
N TRP A 47 -10.77 -4.08 5.02
CA TRP A 47 -11.16 -2.92 5.79
C TRP A 47 -10.29 -1.69 5.47
N PHE A 48 -8.97 -1.84 5.37
CA PHE A 48 -8.04 -0.75 5.09
C PHE A 48 -8.24 -0.16 3.69
N GLN A 49 -8.39 -1.01 2.67
CA GLN A 49 -8.47 -0.60 1.26
C GLN A 49 -9.87 -0.12 0.85
N GLU A 50 -10.93 -0.52 1.55
CA GLU A 50 -12.31 -0.20 1.17
C GLU A 50 -13.03 0.61 2.26
N ASP A 51 -13.26 0.01 3.42
CA ASP A 51 -14.17 0.53 4.44
C ASP A 51 -13.63 1.79 5.11
N LEU A 52 -12.34 1.78 5.46
CA LEU A 52 -11.67 2.87 6.16
C LEU A 52 -11.60 4.12 5.29
N ILE A 53 -11.24 3.99 4.00
CA ILE A 53 -11.17 5.13 3.07
C ILE A 53 -12.54 5.80 2.92
N LYS A 54 -13.60 5.01 2.76
CA LYS A 54 -14.98 5.52 2.70
C LYS A 54 -15.39 6.19 4.01
N THR A 55 -15.02 5.59 5.14
CA THR A 55 -15.33 6.11 6.48
C THR A 55 -14.62 7.44 6.74
N ILE A 56 -13.34 7.57 6.40
CA ILE A 56 -12.57 8.82 6.56
C ILE A 56 -13.18 9.92 5.68
N SER A 57 -13.53 9.58 4.44
CA SER A 57 -14.08 10.52 3.46
C SER A 57 -15.47 11.03 3.82
N SER A 58 -16.26 10.26 4.58
CA SER A 58 -17.61 10.67 5.02
C SER A 58 -17.62 11.55 6.28
N ARG A 59 -16.49 11.69 6.97
CA ARG A 59 -16.36 12.55 8.15
C ARG A 59 -16.32 14.01 7.74
N LYS A 60 -17.01 14.87 8.51
CA LYS A 60 -16.99 16.34 8.33
C LYS A 60 -15.57 16.91 8.24
N THR A 61 -14.69 16.41 9.11
CA THR A 61 -13.25 16.66 9.03
C THR A 61 -12.59 15.30 8.88
N PRO A 62 -11.89 14.99 7.78
CA PRO A 62 -11.17 13.73 7.63
C PRO A 62 -10.15 13.56 8.76
N HIS A 63 -10.18 12.41 9.44
CA HIS A 63 -9.27 12.01 10.52
C HIS A 63 -9.34 10.48 10.68
N ILE A 64 -8.45 9.90 11.50
CA ILE A 64 -8.62 8.53 12.03
C ILE A 64 -8.95 8.57 13.52
N THR A 65 -9.60 7.53 14.05
CA THR A 65 -9.79 7.34 15.49
C THR A 65 -8.63 6.54 16.10
N ARG A 66 -8.59 6.48 17.43
CA ARG A 66 -7.58 5.68 18.16
C ARG A 66 -7.70 4.19 17.84
N GLU A 67 -8.91 3.67 17.74
CA GLU A 67 -9.18 2.27 17.39
C GLU A 67 -8.69 1.97 15.97
N GLU A 68 -8.96 2.88 15.02
CA GLU A 68 -8.49 2.76 13.64
C GLU A 68 -6.96 2.85 13.55
N LEU A 69 -6.31 3.70 14.35
CA LEU A 69 -4.84 3.73 14.43
C LEU A 69 -4.27 2.37 14.86
N VAL A 70 -4.90 1.72 15.84
CA VAL A 70 -4.49 0.39 16.32
C VAL A 70 -4.68 -0.66 15.23
N ASP A 71 -5.78 -0.61 14.48
CA ASP A 71 -6.05 -1.57 13.41
C ASP A 71 -5.17 -1.33 12.16
N ILE A 72 -4.86 -0.07 11.80
CA ILE A 72 -3.83 0.28 10.81
C ILE A 72 -2.47 -0.30 11.22
N MET A 73 -2.12 -0.17 12.50
CA MET A 73 -0.87 -0.71 13.05
C MET A 73 -0.82 -2.24 12.92
N LYS A 74 -1.90 -2.95 13.28
CA LYS A 74 -1.98 -4.40 13.11
C LYS A 74 -1.90 -4.80 11.64
N TRP A 75 -2.66 -4.14 10.77
CA TRP A 75 -2.68 -4.37 9.32
C TRP A 75 -1.27 -4.31 8.73
N LYS A 76 -0.55 -3.19 8.93
CA LYS A 76 0.78 -3.02 8.31
C LYS A 76 1.83 -3.94 8.92
N LEU A 77 1.70 -4.34 10.19
CA LEU A 77 2.58 -5.34 10.80
C LEU A 77 2.30 -6.76 10.31
N LEU A 78 1.05 -7.09 9.98
CA LEU A 78 0.70 -8.33 9.29
C LEU A 78 1.16 -8.29 7.83
N ARG A 79 1.13 -7.14 7.15
CA ARG A 79 1.62 -7.03 5.77
C ARG A 79 3.15 -7.12 5.71
N GLY A 80 3.86 -6.52 6.66
CA GLY A 80 5.33 -6.45 6.71
C GLY A 80 5.97 -7.16 7.91
N LYS A 81 7.00 -6.51 8.49
CA LYS A 81 7.76 -7.03 9.64
C LYS A 81 7.01 -6.84 10.97
N TRP A 82 6.71 -7.96 11.65
CA TRP A 82 6.02 -7.95 12.95
C TRP A 82 6.86 -7.31 14.08
N ARG A 83 6.28 -6.32 14.78
CA ARG A 83 6.88 -5.60 15.91
C ARG A 83 5.79 -5.27 16.95
N PRO A 84 5.44 -6.21 17.85
CA PRO A 84 4.21 -6.13 18.66
C PRO A 84 4.19 -4.93 19.63
N ARG A 85 5.36 -4.46 20.07
CA ARG A 85 5.47 -3.27 20.93
C ARG A 85 4.85 -2.01 20.31
N LEU A 86 4.80 -1.92 18.98
CA LEU A 86 4.20 -0.76 18.30
C LEU A 86 2.68 -0.70 18.49
N ILE A 87 2.00 -1.85 18.67
CA ILE A 87 0.56 -1.90 18.94
C ILE A 87 0.28 -1.26 20.31
N GLN A 88 1.02 -1.66 21.34
CA GLN A 88 0.89 -1.09 22.69
C GLN A 88 1.17 0.42 22.72
N LEU A 89 2.13 0.89 21.92
CA LEU A 89 2.40 2.32 21.79
C LEU A 89 1.25 3.06 21.09
N ALA A 90 0.69 2.49 20.02
CA ALA A 90 -0.48 3.03 19.34
C ALA A 90 -1.68 3.16 20.30
N GLU A 91 -1.94 2.14 21.11
CA GLU A 91 -3.01 2.11 22.12
C GLU A 91 -2.85 3.18 23.21
N SER A 92 -1.62 3.63 23.48
CA SER A 92 -1.29 4.61 24.52
C SER A 92 -1.48 6.08 24.12
N ASN A 93 -1.91 6.35 22.88
CA ASN A 93 -2.30 7.69 22.45
C ASN A 93 -3.71 8.01 22.94
N SER A 94 -3.99 9.28 23.25
CA SER A 94 -5.36 9.72 23.55
C SER A 94 -6.19 9.86 22.27
N SER A 95 -7.50 9.67 22.37
CA SER A 95 -8.41 9.80 21.23
C SER A 95 -8.35 11.20 20.61
N GLU A 96 -8.24 12.24 21.44
CA GLU A 96 -8.14 13.64 21.01
C GLU A 96 -6.86 13.89 20.20
N SER A 97 -5.73 13.34 20.67
CA SER A 97 -4.44 13.49 19.99
C SER A 97 -4.45 12.82 18.61
N VAL A 98 -5.01 11.61 18.51
CA VAL A 98 -5.10 10.89 17.23
C VAL A 98 -5.95 11.66 16.22
N ILE A 99 -7.09 12.22 16.63
CA ILE A 99 -7.97 13.01 15.76
C ILE A 99 -7.29 14.32 15.33
N ASP A 100 -6.69 15.06 16.26
CA ASP A 100 -6.02 16.34 15.97
C ASP A 100 -4.82 16.16 15.04
N VAL A 101 -3.96 15.17 15.32
CA VAL A 101 -2.76 14.92 14.53
C VAL A 101 -3.14 14.45 13.12
N SER A 102 -4.04 13.46 13.00
CA SER A 102 -4.39 12.90 11.70
C SER A 102 -5.12 13.89 10.80
N SER A 103 -6.05 14.69 11.34
CA SER A 103 -6.74 15.72 10.55
C SER A 103 -5.78 16.78 10.01
N LYS A 104 -4.83 17.25 10.83
CA LYS A 104 -3.77 18.19 10.39
C LYS A 104 -2.85 17.55 9.36
N ALA A 105 -2.45 16.31 9.57
CA ALA A 105 -1.59 15.57 8.65
C ALA A 105 -2.27 15.39 7.27
N PHE A 106 -3.55 15.02 7.23
CA PHE A 106 -4.32 14.92 5.98
C PHE A 106 -4.44 16.27 5.27
N SER A 107 -4.70 17.36 6.01
CA SER A 107 -4.72 18.71 5.42
C SER A 107 -3.38 19.08 4.78
N LEU A 108 -2.26 18.77 5.44
CA LEU A 108 -0.91 19.02 4.91
C LEU A 108 -0.62 18.18 3.67
N ALA A 109 -0.93 16.89 3.70
CA ALA A 109 -0.73 15.98 2.57
C ALA A 109 -1.56 16.37 1.33
N ASN A 110 -2.83 16.75 1.53
CA ASN A 110 -3.70 17.22 0.45
C ASN A 110 -3.24 18.55 -0.16
N LYS A 111 -2.44 19.35 0.56
CA LYS A 111 -1.76 20.55 0.04
C LYS A 111 -0.41 20.24 -0.61
N GLY A 112 -0.06 18.97 -0.79
CA GLY A 112 1.23 18.52 -1.33
C GLY A 112 2.41 18.64 -0.35
N GLN A 113 2.17 18.93 0.93
CA GLN A 113 3.21 19.12 1.95
C GLN A 113 3.54 17.79 2.64
N VAL A 114 3.97 16.78 1.86
CA VAL A 114 4.16 15.39 2.33
C VAL A 114 5.15 15.30 3.49
N LEU A 115 6.30 15.98 3.41
CA LEU A 115 7.29 16.05 4.51
C LEU A 115 6.62 16.41 5.85
N LYS A 116 5.91 17.54 5.87
CA LYS A 116 5.25 18.05 7.07
C LYS A 116 4.11 17.14 7.53
N ALA A 117 3.41 16.50 6.61
CA ALA A 117 2.34 15.55 6.93
C ALA A 117 2.89 14.32 7.66
N VAL A 118 4.06 13.81 7.23
CA VAL A 118 4.73 12.70 7.89
C VAL A 118 5.25 13.13 9.25
N GLU A 119 5.97 14.26 9.34
CA GLU A 119 6.46 14.81 10.63
C GLU A 119 5.32 14.97 11.62
N LYS A 120 4.18 15.53 11.17
CA LYS A 120 2.98 15.67 11.99
C LYS A 120 2.47 14.32 12.48
N SER A 121 2.37 13.33 11.60
CA SER A 121 1.93 11.97 11.96
C SER A 121 2.86 11.28 12.96
N THR A 122 4.16 11.56 12.90
CA THR A 122 5.16 10.98 13.81
C THR A 122 5.14 11.56 15.24
N GLU A 123 4.31 12.58 15.50
CA GLU A 123 4.03 13.03 16.86
C GLU A 123 3.27 11.97 17.69
N LEU A 124 2.56 11.03 17.03
CA LEU A 124 1.87 9.93 17.70
C LEU A 124 2.85 8.85 18.17
N LYS A 125 2.62 8.33 19.38
CA LYS A 125 3.44 7.26 19.96
C LYS A 125 3.33 6.00 19.11
N GLY A 126 4.48 5.41 18.78
CA GLY A 126 4.57 4.19 17.96
C GLY A 126 4.46 4.44 16.45
N VAL A 127 4.27 5.69 16.02
CA VAL A 127 4.16 6.07 14.60
C VAL A 127 5.50 6.60 14.10
N GLY A 128 6.22 5.77 13.34
CA GLY A 128 7.37 6.20 12.52
C GLY A 128 6.98 6.40 11.05
N PRO A 129 7.92 6.77 10.15
CA PRO A 129 7.64 7.06 8.73
C PRO A 129 6.80 5.98 8.02
N ALA A 130 7.09 4.70 8.25
CA ALA A 130 6.31 3.61 7.66
C ALA A 130 4.85 3.59 8.14
N THR A 131 4.58 3.89 9.42
CA THR A 131 3.19 3.91 9.93
C THR A 131 2.49 5.20 9.53
N ALA A 132 3.21 6.33 9.55
CA ALA A 132 2.71 7.60 9.05
C ALA A 132 2.26 7.47 7.58
N SER A 133 3.04 6.80 6.74
CA SER A 133 2.66 6.56 5.33
C SER A 133 1.35 5.76 5.19
N ALA A 134 1.09 4.78 6.06
CA ALA A 134 -0.16 4.02 6.05
C ALA A 134 -1.37 4.90 6.42
N ILE A 135 -1.20 5.75 7.45
CA ILE A 135 -2.22 6.72 7.86
C ILE A 135 -2.50 7.70 6.70
N LEU A 136 -1.45 8.26 6.09
CA LEU A 136 -1.57 9.22 5.00
C LEU A 136 -2.15 8.61 3.72
N ALA A 137 -1.86 7.35 3.41
CA ALA A 137 -2.38 6.67 2.23
C ALA A 137 -3.92 6.58 2.23
N VAL A 138 -4.56 6.44 3.39
CA VAL A 138 -6.03 6.38 3.48
C VAL A 138 -6.69 7.76 3.58
N GLY A 139 -5.96 8.80 3.97
CA GLY A 139 -6.47 10.18 4.08
C GLY A 139 -6.06 11.13 2.95
N SER A 140 -5.09 10.74 2.13
CA SER A 140 -4.54 11.52 1.01
C SER A 140 -3.94 10.57 -0.05
N SER A 141 -4.73 9.58 -0.48
CA SER A 141 -4.28 8.53 -1.42
C SER A 141 -3.69 9.10 -2.70
N THR A 142 -4.19 10.23 -3.18
CA THR A 142 -3.67 10.93 -4.35
C THR A 142 -2.19 11.28 -4.19
N ASN A 143 -1.76 11.77 -3.02
CA ASN A 143 -0.43 12.35 -2.79
C ASN A 143 0.51 11.46 -1.96
N CYS A 144 -0.02 10.48 -1.24
CA CYS A 144 0.75 9.64 -0.34
C CYS A 144 0.54 8.16 -0.66
N SER A 145 1.66 7.44 -0.83
CA SER A 145 1.70 5.99 -0.88
C SER A 145 2.06 5.39 0.48
N PHE A 146 1.81 4.09 0.63
CA PHE A 146 2.31 3.32 1.77
C PHE A 146 3.77 2.89 1.57
N PHE A 147 4.57 2.96 2.63
CA PHE A 147 5.97 2.55 2.65
C PHE A 147 6.09 1.03 2.88
N ALA A 148 5.67 0.24 1.88
CA ALA A 148 5.83 -1.21 1.91
C ALA A 148 7.28 -1.63 1.68
N ASP A 149 7.73 -2.69 2.37
CA ASP A 149 9.08 -3.23 2.24
C ASP A 149 9.36 -3.66 0.79
N GLU A 150 8.40 -4.34 0.15
CA GLU A 150 8.53 -4.83 -1.23
C GLU A 150 8.66 -3.69 -2.26
N VAL A 151 7.99 -2.57 -2.02
CA VAL A 151 8.04 -1.40 -2.90
C VAL A 151 9.32 -0.62 -2.65
N ALA A 152 9.76 -0.52 -1.39
CA ALA A 152 11.02 0.10 -1.03
C ALA A 152 12.22 -0.59 -1.71
N GLU A 153 12.24 -1.92 -1.75
CA GLU A 153 13.30 -2.69 -2.42
C GLU A 153 13.41 -2.35 -3.92
N VAL A 154 12.28 -2.10 -4.60
CA VAL A 154 12.27 -1.69 -6.03
C VAL A 154 12.95 -0.33 -6.24
N PHE A 155 12.67 0.64 -5.38
CA PHE A 155 13.12 2.02 -5.56
C PHE A 155 14.50 2.29 -4.95
N LEU A 156 14.80 1.70 -3.79
CA LEU A 156 16.06 1.89 -3.08
C LEU A 156 17.15 0.95 -3.57
N GLN A 157 16.80 -0.24 -4.10
CA GLN A 157 17.74 -1.31 -4.45
C GLN A 157 18.62 -1.78 -3.27
N GLU A 158 18.19 -1.46 -2.06
CA GLU A 158 18.79 -1.85 -0.79
C GLU A 158 17.70 -2.07 0.26
N LYS A 159 18.10 -2.62 1.40
CA LYS A 159 17.16 -2.90 2.49
C LYS A 159 16.75 -1.60 3.18
N ALA A 160 15.45 -1.34 3.22
CA ALA A 160 14.88 -0.17 3.88
C ALA A 160 15.27 -0.06 5.37
N THR A 161 15.66 1.14 5.80
CA THR A 161 15.95 1.49 7.19
C THR A 161 14.81 2.25 7.88
N TYR A 162 13.72 2.50 7.16
CA TYR A 162 12.48 3.15 7.61
C TYR A 162 12.65 4.62 8.01
N THR A 163 13.55 5.33 7.33
CA THR A 163 13.78 6.76 7.57
C THR A 163 12.78 7.63 6.82
N LEU A 164 12.62 8.87 7.28
CA LEU A 164 11.81 9.88 6.57
C LEU A 164 12.37 10.16 5.17
N LYS A 165 13.70 10.22 5.03
CA LYS A 165 14.37 10.46 3.76
C LYS A 165 14.05 9.39 2.73
N GLU A 166 14.15 8.10 3.11
CA GLU A 166 13.80 6.99 2.23
C GLU A 166 12.34 7.06 1.81
N TYR A 167 11.41 7.32 2.76
CA TYR A 167 10.00 7.44 2.43
C TYR A 167 9.74 8.53 1.38
N LEU A 168 10.32 9.72 1.57
CA LEU A 168 10.14 10.84 0.63
C LEU A 168 10.68 10.49 -0.76
N GLN A 169 11.87 9.90 -0.83
CA GLN A 169 12.45 9.45 -2.10
C GLN A 169 11.54 8.45 -2.83
N ILE A 170 10.97 7.48 -2.10
CA ILE A 170 10.06 6.48 -2.66
C ILE A 170 8.74 7.14 -3.10
N ASN A 171 8.14 7.98 -2.24
CA ASN A 171 6.88 8.65 -2.55
C ASN A 171 7.02 9.58 -3.76
N ASP A 172 8.11 10.34 -3.86
CA ASP A 172 8.40 11.20 -5.01
C ASP A 172 8.54 10.37 -6.30
N SER A 173 9.23 9.22 -6.24
CA SER A 173 9.34 8.30 -7.37
C SER A 173 7.98 7.72 -7.79
N ILE A 174 7.11 7.40 -6.82
CA ILE A 174 5.74 6.96 -7.07
C ILE A 174 4.90 8.08 -7.69
N LEU A 175 5.07 9.33 -7.25
CA LEU A 175 4.39 10.48 -7.82
C LEU A 175 4.84 10.73 -9.27
N GLU A 176 6.11 10.51 -9.62
CA GLU A 176 6.57 10.53 -11.02
C GLU A 176 5.83 9.48 -11.87
N VAL A 177 5.72 8.24 -11.38
CA VAL A 177 5.00 7.16 -12.07
C VAL A 177 3.52 7.52 -12.23
N ARG A 178 2.87 7.97 -11.15
CA ARG A 178 1.47 8.44 -11.17
C ARG A 178 1.25 9.53 -12.21
N ASN A 179 2.12 10.54 -12.23
CA ASN A 179 2.03 11.65 -13.19
C ASN A 179 2.25 11.17 -14.62
N HIS A 180 3.11 10.18 -14.85
CA HIS A 180 3.31 9.57 -16.16
C HIS A 180 2.04 8.85 -16.63
N LEU A 181 1.45 7.99 -15.79
CA LEU A 181 0.24 7.23 -16.11
C LEU A 181 -0.98 8.14 -16.35
N ASN A 182 -1.10 9.23 -15.59
CA ASN A 182 -2.23 10.16 -15.73
C ASN A 182 -2.14 11.08 -16.96
N LYS A 183 -1.07 11.00 -17.77
CA LYS A 183 -1.01 11.73 -19.06
C LYS A 183 -2.07 11.24 -20.05
N GLU A 184 -2.56 10.01 -19.89
CA GLU A 184 -3.60 9.41 -20.73
C GLU A 184 -5.02 9.62 -20.17
N ASN A 185 -5.26 10.71 -19.41
CA ASN A 185 -6.52 11.01 -18.72
C ASN A 185 -6.99 9.90 -17.76
N GLU A 186 -6.05 9.23 -17.10
CA GLU A 186 -6.31 8.25 -16.06
C GLU A 186 -6.35 8.92 -14.66
N GLU A 187 -6.96 8.26 -13.69
CA GLU A 187 -7.10 8.76 -12.30
C GLU A 187 -6.28 7.93 -11.30
N TRP A 188 -5.00 7.69 -11.61
CA TRP A 188 -4.11 7.03 -10.66
C TRP A 188 -3.82 7.91 -9.46
N THR A 189 -3.90 7.29 -8.28
CA THR A 189 -3.45 7.84 -7.01
C THR A 189 -2.05 7.30 -6.69
N ALA A 190 -1.29 7.99 -5.83
CA ALA A 190 0.00 7.48 -5.36
C ALA A 190 -0.16 6.11 -4.68
N HIS A 191 -1.25 5.94 -3.91
CA HIS A 191 -1.57 4.68 -3.26
C HIS A 191 -1.86 3.54 -4.26
N ASN A 192 -2.64 3.78 -5.32
CA ASN A 192 -2.91 2.73 -6.32
C ASN A 192 -1.66 2.34 -7.12
N VAL A 193 -0.78 3.29 -7.39
CA VAL A 193 0.53 3.01 -8.00
C VAL A 193 1.37 2.11 -7.09
N GLU A 194 1.42 2.41 -5.79
CA GLU A 194 2.08 1.55 -4.79
C GLU A 194 1.49 0.14 -4.79
N LEU A 195 0.17 0.00 -4.73
CA LEU A 195 -0.48 -1.31 -4.69
C LEU A 195 -0.19 -2.12 -5.97
N THR A 196 -0.09 -1.46 -7.12
CA THR A 196 0.20 -2.11 -8.40
C THR A 196 1.64 -2.60 -8.45
N ILE A 197 2.61 -1.77 -8.05
CA ILE A 197 4.01 -2.17 -7.95
C ILE A 197 4.17 -3.28 -6.91
N TRP A 198 3.50 -3.18 -5.77
CA TRP A 198 3.48 -4.22 -4.75
C TRP A 198 2.93 -5.54 -5.29
N THR A 199 1.82 -5.47 -6.04
CA THR A 199 1.20 -6.64 -6.71
C THR A 199 2.17 -7.33 -7.64
N TYR A 200 2.89 -6.57 -8.47
CA TYR A 200 3.94 -7.09 -9.34
C TYR A 200 5.00 -7.86 -8.54
N VAL A 201 5.54 -7.26 -7.48
CA VAL A 201 6.62 -7.86 -6.68
C VAL A 201 6.15 -9.15 -6.00
N ILE A 202 4.97 -9.13 -5.39
CA ILE A 202 4.42 -10.32 -4.72
C ILE A 202 4.19 -11.43 -5.72
N LEU A 203 3.47 -11.17 -6.81
CA LEU A 203 3.15 -12.22 -7.79
C LEU A 203 4.39 -12.71 -8.54
N SER A 204 5.39 -11.86 -8.79
CA SER A 204 6.66 -12.32 -9.36
C SER A 204 7.35 -13.37 -8.48
N ASN A 205 7.20 -13.25 -7.16
CA ASN A 205 7.80 -14.15 -6.18
C ASN A 205 6.93 -15.37 -5.84
N THR A 206 5.60 -15.26 -5.95
CA THR A 206 4.68 -16.33 -5.51
C THR A 206 3.94 -17.03 -6.65
N ASN A 207 3.58 -16.32 -7.71
CA ASN A 207 2.79 -16.85 -8.82
C ASN A 207 2.98 -16.03 -10.11
N SER A 208 4.16 -16.14 -10.72
CA SER A 208 4.52 -15.37 -11.93
C SER A 208 3.66 -15.68 -13.15
N SER A 209 2.91 -16.80 -13.13
CA SER A 209 1.99 -17.17 -14.20
C SER A 209 0.83 -16.19 -14.36
N LEU A 210 0.41 -15.52 -13.28
CA LEU A 210 -0.65 -14.50 -13.30
C LEU A 210 -0.20 -13.19 -13.95
N LEU A 211 1.12 -12.96 -14.04
CA LEU A 211 1.70 -11.79 -14.69
C LEU A 211 1.94 -12.01 -16.20
N ARG A 212 1.64 -13.20 -16.74
CA ARG A 212 1.79 -13.48 -18.17
C ARG A 212 0.80 -12.66 -18.97
N ARG A 213 1.25 -12.09 -20.08
CA ARG A 213 0.37 -11.43 -21.04
C ARG A 213 -0.55 -12.48 -21.65
N ASP A 214 -1.75 -12.08 -22.07
CA ASP A 214 -2.67 -13.01 -22.75
C ASP A 214 -2.04 -13.65 -23.99
N GLU A 215 -1.08 -12.98 -24.63
CA GLU A 215 -0.29 -13.48 -25.76
C GLU A 215 0.68 -14.63 -25.39
N ASP A 216 1.03 -14.79 -24.11
CA ASP A 216 1.93 -15.83 -23.58
C ASP A 216 1.17 -17.00 -22.92
N ARG A 217 -0.17 -16.96 -22.91
CA ARG A 217 -1.02 -17.99 -22.34
C ARG A 217 -1.16 -19.11 -23.39
N PRO A 218 -0.68 -20.35 -23.16
CA PRO A 218 -0.85 -21.40 -24.15
C PRO A 218 -2.35 -21.60 -24.39
N GLU A 219 -2.77 -21.54 -25.66
CA GLU A 219 -4.15 -21.83 -26.05
C GLU A 219 -4.59 -23.13 -25.38
N LEU A 220 -5.63 -23.06 -24.56
CA LEU A 220 -6.28 -24.26 -24.03
C LEU A 220 -6.82 -25.02 -25.24
N GLN A 221 -6.08 -26.06 -25.68
CA GLN A 221 -6.57 -26.97 -26.70
C GLN A 221 -7.91 -27.52 -26.22
N ALA A 222 -8.96 -27.21 -26.98
CA ALA A 222 -10.30 -27.71 -26.72
C ALA A 222 -10.23 -29.25 -26.52
N PRO A 223 -10.97 -29.81 -25.54
CA PRO A 223 -10.92 -31.22 -25.25
C PRO A 223 -11.21 -32.00 -26.53
N LYS A 224 -10.27 -32.86 -26.94
CA LYS A 224 -10.44 -33.76 -28.08
C LYS A 224 -11.72 -34.56 -27.85
N LYS A 225 -12.73 -34.33 -28.68
CA LYS A 225 -13.96 -35.13 -28.69
C LYS A 225 -13.54 -36.60 -28.80
N LEU A 226 -13.78 -37.37 -27.74
CA LEU A 226 -13.69 -38.83 -27.76
C LEU A 226 -14.61 -39.32 -28.88
N ARG A 227 -14.02 -39.89 -29.93
CA ARG A 227 -14.76 -40.64 -30.94
C ARG A 227 -15.33 -41.88 -30.25
N LYS A 228 -16.66 -42.05 -30.37
CA LYS A 228 -17.35 -43.30 -30.05
C LYS A 228 -16.87 -44.41 -30.98
#